data_AF-A0A142XSN6-F1
#
_entry.id   AF-A0A142XSN6-F1
#
_cell.length_a   1.000
_cell.length_b   1.000
_cell.length_c   1.000
_cell.angle_alpha   90.00
_cell.angle_beta   90.00
_cell.angle_gamma   90.00
#
_symmetry.space_group_name_H-M   'P 1'
#
loop_
_entity.id
_entity.type
_entity.pdbx_description
1 polymer ?
#
loop_
_entity_poly.entity_id
_entity_poly.type
_entity_poly.pdbx_seq_one_letter_code
_entity_poly.pdbx_strand_id
1 'polypeptide(L)'
;MSFADRVRRERATNVFLVRGNDSTGRAAWYFLLVDPAKRTAFQRASSGELELNAYGRVIASGYGTDPPADVSARMKTEYGFTGE
;
A
#
# COMPACT_ATOMS: atom_id res chain seq x y z
N MET A 1 14.12 16.96 -19.65
CA MET A 1 13.73 16.00 -18.58
C MET A 1 14.24 14.63 -18.97
N SER A 2 15.02 13.96 -18.12
CA SER A 2 15.72 12.70 -18.45
C SER A 2 14.85 11.47 -18.17
N PHE A 3 14.93 10.46 -19.04
CA PHE A 3 14.26 9.16 -18.85
C PHE A 3 14.61 8.47 -17.52
N ALA A 4 15.81 8.73 -16.98
CA ALA A 4 16.23 8.20 -15.68
C ALA A 4 15.39 8.72 -14.51
N ASP A 5 14.83 9.94 -14.63
CA ASP A 5 13.95 10.53 -13.62
C ASP A 5 12.57 9.88 -13.62
N ARG A 6 12.12 9.45 -14.81
CA ARG A 6 10.87 8.71 -15.01
C ARG A 6 10.98 7.29 -14.45
N VAL A 7 12.09 6.59 -14.73
CA VAL A 7 12.34 5.23 -14.22
C VAL A 7 12.52 5.20 -12.70
N ARG A 8 13.11 6.25 -12.11
CA ARG A 8 13.22 6.37 -10.64
C ARG A 8 11.87 6.62 -9.98
N ARG A 9 10.98 7.42 -10.60
CA ARG A 9 9.60 7.62 -10.12
C ARG A 9 8.73 6.38 -10.30
N GLU A 10 8.90 5.63 -11.39
CA GLU A 10 8.18 4.37 -11.62
C GLU A 10 8.56 3.26 -10.61
N ARG A 11 9.73 3.36 -9.97
CA ARG A 11 10.14 2.46 -8.88
C ARG A 11 9.70 2.93 -7.48
N ALA A 12 9.19 4.15 -7.32
CA ALA A 12 9.10 4.82 -6.02
C ALA A 12 7.73 4.76 -5.31
N THR A 13 6.64 4.31 -5.93
CA THR A 13 5.30 4.48 -5.32
C THR A 13 4.34 3.34 -5.67
N ASN A 14 4.65 2.11 -5.24
CA ASN A 14 3.68 1.01 -5.25
C ASN A 14 3.26 0.57 -3.85
N VAL A 15 3.52 1.41 -2.84
CA VAL A 15 2.95 1.19 -1.51
C VAL A 15 1.58 1.85 -1.45
N PHE A 16 0.57 1.07 -1.10
CA PHE A 16 -0.79 1.50 -0.90
C PHE A 16 -1.21 1.27 0.54
N LEU A 17 -1.99 2.20 1.09
CA LEU A 17 -2.63 2.02 2.39
C LEU A 17 -4.01 1.40 2.19
N VAL A 18 -4.19 0.16 2.64
CA VAL A 18 -5.48 -0.50 2.67
C VAL A 18 -6.05 -0.45 4.07
N ARG A 19 -7.31 -0.06 4.17
CA ARG A 19 -8.08 -0.02 5.42
C ARG A 19 -9.27 -0.94 5.26
N GLY A 20 -9.58 -1.69 6.31
CA GLY A 20 -10.71 -2.60 6.29
C GLY A 20 -10.94 -3.23 7.65
N ASN A 21 -11.92 -4.12 7.71
CA ASN A 21 -12.15 -4.93 8.89
C ASN A 21 -11.47 -6.28 8.68
N ASP A 22 -10.72 -6.73 9.68
CA ASP A 22 -10.22 -8.09 9.75
C ASP A 22 -11.38 -9.09 9.87
N SER A 23 -11.13 -10.39 9.68
CA SER A 23 -12.14 -11.46 9.78
C SER A 23 -12.89 -11.49 11.12
N THR A 24 -12.33 -10.84 12.15
CA THR A 24 -12.93 -10.66 13.48
C THR A 24 -13.84 -9.43 13.62
N GLY A 25 -14.01 -8.64 12.56
CA GLY A 25 -14.77 -7.38 12.56
C GLY A 25 -14.00 -6.17 13.12
N ARG A 26 -12.72 -6.34 13.47
CA ARG A 26 -11.89 -5.26 13.99
C ARG A 26 -11.31 -4.42 12.86
N ALA A 27 -11.42 -3.10 12.96
CA ALA A 27 -10.74 -2.19 12.04
C ALA A 27 -9.23 -2.44 12.08
N ALA A 28 -8.64 -2.54 10.90
CA ALA A 28 -7.23 -2.75 10.69
C ALA A 28 -6.77 -2.01 9.43
N TRP A 29 -5.47 -1.71 9.41
CA TRP A 29 -4.80 -1.08 8.29
C TRP A 29 -3.62 -1.94 7.86
N TYR A 30 -3.33 -1.90 6.57
CA TYR A 30 -2.28 -2.69 5.91
C TYR A 30 -1.58 -1.83 4.88
N PHE A 31 -0.27 -1.68 5.01
CA PHE A 31 0.58 -1.17 3.95
C PHE A 31 0.95 -2.32 3.02
N LEU A 32 0.47 -2.24 1.79
CA LEU A 32 0.70 -3.24 0.75
C LEU A 32 1.68 -2.69 -0.27
N LEU A 33 2.82 -3.37 -0.43
CA LEU A 33 3.70 -3.16 -1.57
C LEU A 33 3.17 -3.97 -2.75
N VAL A 34 2.47 -3.30 -3.66
CA VAL A 34 1.82 -3.89 -4.83
C VAL A 34 2.84 -4.15 -5.94
N ASP A 35 2.73 -5.29 -6.61
CA ASP A 35 3.52 -5.55 -7.80
C ASP A 35 3.14 -4.57 -8.92
N PRO A 36 4.09 -3.92 -9.61
CA PRO A 36 3.79 -2.95 -10.67
C PRO A 36 2.90 -3.55 -11.79
N ALA A 37 3.07 -4.84 -12.09
CA ALA A 37 2.25 -5.56 -13.05
C ALA A 37 0.78 -5.75 -12.59
N LYS A 38 0.54 -5.75 -11.28
CA LYS A 38 -0.78 -5.97 -10.66
C LYS A 38 -1.44 -4.68 -10.17
N ARG A 39 -0.73 -3.54 -10.20
CA ARG A 39 -1.24 -2.22 -9.76
C ARG A 39 -2.59 -1.88 -10.38
N THR A 40 -2.74 -2.05 -11.69
CA THR A 40 -4.00 -1.75 -12.39
C THR A 40 -5.15 -2.66 -11.94
N ALA A 41 -4.86 -3.93 -11.66
CA ALA A 41 -5.86 -4.87 -11.16
C ALA A 41 -6.25 -4.55 -9.72
N PHE A 42 -5.26 -4.21 -8.87
CA PHE A 42 -5.46 -3.79 -7.49
C PHE A 42 -6.36 -2.56 -7.39
N GLN A 43 -6.09 -1.50 -8.19
CA GLN A 43 -6.90 -0.28 -8.19
C GLN A 43 -8.36 -0.52 -8.61
N ARG A 44 -8.62 -1.54 -9.44
CA ARG A 44 -9.97 -1.93 -9.85
C ARG A 44 -10.71 -2.77 -8.81
N ALA A 45 -9.97 -3.43 -7.91
CA ALA A 45 -10.50 -4.35 -6.92
C ALA A 45 -10.95 -3.65 -5.61
N SER A 46 -10.92 -2.30 -5.58
CA SER A 46 -11.15 -1.44 -4.41
C SER A 46 -12.54 -1.53 -3.73
N SER A 47 -13.44 -2.40 -4.21
CA SER A 47 -14.80 -2.55 -3.68
C SER A 47 -15.11 -4.03 -3.43
N GLY A 48 -14.56 -4.60 -2.35
CA GLY A 48 -14.85 -5.99 -1.96
C GLY A 48 -13.87 -6.59 -0.96
N GLU A 49 -14.05 -7.88 -0.67
CA GLU A 49 -13.05 -8.68 0.03
C GLU A 49 -11.82 -8.83 -0.88
N LEU A 50 -10.68 -8.31 -0.41
CA LEU A 50 -9.46 -8.25 -1.19
C LEU A 50 -8.36 -9.07 -0.52
N GLU A 51 -7.93 -10.14 -1.17
CA GLU A 51 -6.74 -10.86 -0.75
C GLU A 51 -5.48 -10.05 -1.08
N LEU A 52 -5.00 -9.26 -0.12
CA LEU A 52 -3.82 -8.40 -0.29
C LEU A 52 -2.60 -9.15 -0.82
N ASN A 53 -2.40 -10.39 -0.36
CA ASN A 53 -1.30 -11.26 -0.78
C ASN A 53 -1.36 -11.67 -2.26
N ALA A 54 -2.51 -11.54 -2.92
CA ALA A 54 -2.63 -11.81 -4.36
C ALA A 54 -1.99 -10.68 -5.21
N TYR A 55 -1.97 -9.45 -4.69
CA TYR A 55 -1.52 -8.26 -5.42
C TYR A 55 -0.10 -7.81 -5.06
N GLY A 56 0.42 -8.25 -3.93
CA GLY A 56 1.75 -7.88 -3.47
C GLY A 56 2.06 -8.41 -2.09
N ARG A 57 2.91 -7.69 -1.35
CA ARG A 57 3.37 -8.08 -0.02
C ARG A 57 3.00 -7.03 1.03
N VAL A 58 2.35 -7.46 2.11
CA VAL A 58 2.14 -6.61 3.28
C VAL A 58 3.49 -6.33 3.95
N ILE A 59 3.85 -5.05 4.04
CA ILE A 59 5.11 -4.58 4.64
C ILE A 59 4.91 -4.04 6.06
N ALA A 60 3.71 -3.57 6.37
CA ALA A 60 3.32 -3.18 7.72
C ALA A 60 1.80 -3.36 7.89
N SER A 61 1.37 -3.69 9.09
CA SER A 61 -0.04 -3.79 9.43
C SER A 61 -0.28 -3.49 10.90
N GLY A 62 -1.51 -3.18 11.25
CA GLY A 62 -1.92 -2.98 12.63
C GLY A 62 -3.41 -2.82 12.78
N TYR A 63 -3.87 -2.85 14.03
CA TYR A 63 -5.26 -2.61 14.38
C TYR A 63 -5.53 -1.11 14.53
N GLY A 64 -6.76 -0.71 14.27
CA GLY A 64 -7.23 0.67 14.27
C GLY A 64 -7.68 1.13 12.88
N THR A 65 -8.32 2.29 12.83
CA THR A 65 -8.83 2.89 11.59
C THR A 65 -7.69 3.39 10.69
N ASP A 66 -6.64 3.94 11.31
CA ASP A 66 -5.54 4.59 10.62
C ASP A 66 -4.18 4.18 11.21
N PRO A 67 -3.14 4.10 10.38
CA PRO A 67 -1.78 3.85 10.87
C PRO A 67 -1.28 5.01 11.73
N PRO A 68 -0.52 4.73 12.80
CA PRO A 68 0.12 5.77 13.58
C PRO A 68 1.10 6.59 12.73
N ALA A 69 1.30 7.85 13.12
CA ALA A 69 2.12 8.80 12.37
C ALA A 69 3.56 8.29 12.15
N ASP A 70 4.16 7.65 13.16
CA ASP A 70 5.48 7.04 13.07
C ASP A 70 5.56 5.97 11.98
N VAL A 71 4.54 5.12 11.84
CA VAL A 71 4.51 4.08 10.81
C VAL A 71 4.39 4.72 9.44
N SER A 72 3.51 5.71 9.28
CA SER A 72 3.35 6.45 8.02
C SER A 72 4.65 7.17 7.61
N ALA A 73 5.35 7.77 8.57
CA ALA A 73 6.64 8.43 8.33
C ALA A 73 7.73 7.44 7.91
N ARG A 74 7.77 6.26 8.53
CA ARG A 74 8.65 5.17 8.11
C ARG A 74 8.34 4.68 6.71
N MET A 75 7.07 4.44 6.38
CA MET A 75 6.66 4.01 5.04
C MET A 75 7.02 5.04 3.98
N LYS A 76 6.88 6.33 4.28
CA LYS A 76 7.29 7.42 3.39
C LYS A 76 8.80 7.46 3.15
N THR A 77 9.58 7.24 4.21
CA THR A 77 11.06 7.32 4.15
C THR A 77 11.70 6.07 3.55
N GLU A 78 11.23 4.89 3.96
CA GLU A 78 11.81 3.59 3.58
C GLU A 78 11.27 3.10 2.23
N TYR A 79 10.01 3.41 1.91
CA TYR A 79 9.33 2.86 0.73
C TYR A 79 8.73 3.92 -0.21
N GLY A 80 8.90 5.21 0.07
CA GLY A 80 8.41 6.28 -0.80
C GLY A 80 6.89 6.47 -0.77
N PHE A 81 6.18 6.00 0.25
CA PHE A 81 4.72 6.16 0.37
C PHE A 81 4.29 7.64 0.32
N THR A 82 3.38 7.98 -0.60
CA THR A 82 2.92 9.36 -0.86
C THR A 82 1.55 9.70 -0.27
N GLY A 83 0.87 8.77 0.41
CA GLY A 83 -0.45 9.03 0.99
C GLY A 83 -1.64 8.67 0.09
N GLU A 84 -1.41 7.87 -0.97
CA GLU A 84 -2.46 7.38 -1.90
C GLU A 84 -3.13 6.09 -1.41
#